data_AF-A0A9W6R125-F1
#
_entry.id   AF-A0A9W6R125-F1
#
_cell.length_a   1.000
_cell.length_b   1.000
_cell.length_c   1.000
_cell.angle_alpha   90.00
_cell.angle_beta   90.00
_cell.angle_gamma   90.00
#
_symmetry.space_group_name_H-M   'P 1'
#
loop_
_entity.id
_entity.type
_entity.pdbx_description
1 polymer ?
#
loop_
_entity_poly.entity_id
_entity_poly.type
_entity_poly.pdbx_seq_one_letter_code
_entity_poly.pdbx_strand_id
1 'polypeptide(L)'
;MNTLSTKTLGHLIQVAVTMMSKSDIRDLIMQSGLYDADGMDTEELELRTAGQNKNETLRIPLLDAHKLATRGNRDAHNALLEIVRLGAERIAAWYGQATAKLAALREALVSDGYEMRWSQPGLLPDATPHCRLVPIDPDTIPVGTEITALEAELDSRGYAEAREHYVLAVKHFTEQHYPSANGQLRNMVESLIVNLAVDHTGYSDTGKANQGGQAIKNLYTQGGRPPAVIGQPLPEFDGGRMLHGIWETLHSNGSHPGLSDADEARLRMQLCTALARFLLKHFPTKL
;
A
#
# COMPACT_ATOMS: atom_id res chain seq x y z
N MET A 1 -2.09 6.07 -12.64
CA MET A 1 -0.83 5.32 -12.50
C MET A 1 -0.40 5.43 -11.05
N ASN A 2 -0.13 4.31 -10.37
CA ASN A 2 0.37 4.36 -9.00
C ASN A 2 1.85 4.77 -9.07
N THR A 3 2.21 5.93 -8.54
CA THR A 3 3.59 6.46 -8.57
C THR A 3 4.10 6.61 -7.15
N LEU A 4 5.40 6.87 -6.98
CA LEU A 4 6.01 7.05 -5.65
C LEU A 4 5.33 8.19 -4.89
N SER A 5 5.00 7.95 -3.61
CA SER A 5 4.39 8.94 -2.73
C SER A 5 5.40 10.02 -2.32
N THR A 6 4.90 11.21 -1.96
CA THR A 6 5.74 12.31 -1.44
C THR A 6 6.52 11.91 -0.19
N LYS A 7 6.03 10.94 0.58
CA LYS A 7 6.71 10.37 1.75
C LYS A 7 7.95 9.57 1.35
N THR A 8 7.84 8.71 0.33
CA THR A 8 8.98 7.99 -0.25
C THR A 8 10.03 8.97 -0.78
N LEU A 9 9.60 10.02 -1.48
CA LEU A 9 10.51 11.08 -1.95
C LEU A 9 11.19 11.81 -0.78
N GLY A 10 10.46 12.05 0.32
CA GLY A 10 11.01 12.63 1.54
C GLY A 10 12.13 11.76 2.14
N HIS A 11 11.94 10.44 2.21
CA HIS A 11 12.97 9.52 2.69
C HIS A 11 14.18 9.48 1.75
N LEU A 12 13.97 9.50 0.43
CA LEU A 12 15.06 9.62 -0.55
C LEU A 12 15.87 10.91 -0.31
N ILE A 13 15.21 12.06 -0.19
CA ILE A 13 15.87 13.36 0.06
C ILE A 13 16.68 13.29 1.35
N GLN A 14 16.08 12.79 2.43
CA GLN A 14 16.75 12.70 3.73
C GLN A 14 18.03 11.87 3.65
N VAL A 15 17.98 10.68 3.03
CA VAL A 15 19.15 9.82 2.94
C VAL A 15 20.19 10.39 1.98
N ALA A 16 19.79 10.86 0.80
CA ALA A 16 20.69 11.43 -0.20
C ALA A 16 21.42 12.69 0.33
N VAL A 17 20.72 13.62 0.94
CA VAL A 17 21.33 14.86 1.47
C VAL A 17 22.31 14.60 2.60
N THR A 18 22.04 13.57 3.40
CA THR A 18 22.92 13.18 4.52
C THR A 18 24.17 12.45 4.01
N MET A 19 24.04 11.63 2.97
CA MET A 19 25.09 10.70 2.53
C MET A 19 25.84 11.13 1.26
N MET A 20 25.38 12.16 0.54
CA MET A 20 25.93 12.58 -0.74
C MET A 20 26.39 14.05 -0.74
N SER A 21 27.39 14.36 -1.56
CA SER A 21 27.77 15.76 -1.82
C SER A 21 26.72 16.46 -2.71
N LYS A 22 26.85 17.78 -2.88
CA LYS A 22 25.97 18.52 -3.80
C LYS A 22 26.22 18.14 -5.27
N SER A 23 27.47 17.86 -5.63
CA SER A 23 27.83 17.38 -6.98
C SER A 23 27.19 16.03 -7.24
N ASP A 24 27.30 15.13 -6.26
CA ASP A 24 26.67 13.82 -6.32
C ASP A 24 25.17 13.94 -6.61
N ILE A 25 24.44 14.73 -5.81
CA ILE A 25 23.00 14.91 -6.03
C ILE A 25 22.68 15.40 -7.45
N ARG A 26 23.49 16.30 -8.03
CA ARG A 26 23.29 16.76 -9.41
C ARG A 26 23.49 15.64 -10.43
N ASP A 27 24.58 14.89 -10.30
CA ASP A 27 24.87 13.73 -11.16
C ASP A 27 23.73 12.71 -11.10
N LEU A 28 23.17 12.49 -9.90
CA LEU A 28 22.07 11.58 -9.67
C LEU A 28 20.82 11.97 -10.47
N ILE A 29 20.46 13.26 -10.43
CA ILE A 29 19.26 13.77 -11.10
C ILE A 29 19.44 13.77 -12.63
N MET A 30 20.65 14.05 -13.11
CA MET A 30 20.99 13.93 -14.53
C MET A 30 20.89 12.48 -15.01
N GLN A 31 21.47 11.54 -14.27
CA GLN A 31 21.48 10.12 -14.64
C GLN A 31 20.09 9.48 -14.59
N SER A 32 19.19 9.99 -13.74
CA SER A 32 17.85 9.43 -13.61
C SER A 32 16.85 9.90 -14.68
N GLY A 33 17.24 10.83 -15.57
CA GLY A 33 16.32 11.41 -16.57
C GLY A 33 15.20 12.28 -15.96
N LEU A 34 15.38 12.77 -14.73
CA LEU A 34 14.36 13.59 -14.05
C LEU A 34 14.16 14.95 -14.72
N TYR A 35 15.20 15.48 -15.36
CA TYR A 35 15.14 16.74 -16.10
C TYR A 35 14.47 16.58 -17.47
N ASP A 36 14.79 15.48 -18.16
CA ASP A 36 14.19 15.17 -19.46
C ASP A 36 12.67 15.00 -19.33
N ALA A 37 12.20 14.45 -18.21
CA ALA A 37 10.79 14.21 -17.95
C ALA A 37 9.94 15.49 -17.80
N ASP A 38 10.54 16.63 -17.43
CA ASP A 38 9.88 17.94 -17.29
C ASP A 38 10.15 18.87 -18.49
N GLY A 39 10.92 18.40 -19.49
CA GLY A 39 11.26 19.18 -20.68
C GLY A 39 12.18 20.36 -20.41
N MET A 40 12.91 20.35 -19.28
CA MET A 40 13.84 21.40 -18.87
C MET A 40 15.22 21.20 -19.52
N ASP A 41 15.82 22.26 -20.03
CA ASP A 41 17.21 22.24 -20.48
C ASP A 41 18.19 22.44 -19.30
N THR A 42 19.39 21.88 -19.45
CA THR A 42 20.53 21.92 -18.54
C THR A 42 20.90 23.34 -18.08
N GLU A 43 20.74 24.36 -18.94
CA GLU A 43 21.01 25.77 -18.58
C GLU A 43 19.96 26.32 -17.60
N GLU A 44 18.67 26.01 -17.83
CA GLU A 44 17.58 26.42 -16.94
C GLU A 44 17.71 25.75 -15.56
N LEU A 45 18.27 24.53 -15.53
CA LEU A 45 18.60 23.82 -14.32
C LEU A 45 19.70 24.49 -13.49
N GLU A 46 20.80 24.89 -14.13
CA GLU A 46 21.88 25.57 -13.43
C GLU A 46 21.39 26.88 -12.82
N LEU A 47 20.54 27.62 -13.54
CA LEU A 47 19.90 28.84 -13.05
C LEU A 47 18.95 28.57 -11.88
N ARG A 48 18.09 27.55 -11.96
CA ARG A 48 17.12 27.22 -10.89
C ARG A 48 17.80 26.67 -9.63
N THR A 49 18.90 25.93 -9.77
CA THR A 49 19.62 25.30 -8.64
C THR A 49 20.84 26.10 -8.14
N ALA A 50 21.20 27.19 -8.83
CA ALA A 50 22.23 28.12 -8.39
C ALA A 50 21.87 28.70 -7.03
N GLY A 51 22.79 28.62 -6.07
CA GLY A 51 22.59 29.11 -4.70
C GLY A 51 21.68 28.25 -3.81
N GLN A 52 21.01 27.22 -4.34
CA GLN A 52 20.17 26.35 -3.53
C GLN A 52 20.98 25.44 -2.59
N ASN A 53 20.42 25.11 -1.42
CA ASN A 53 20.98 24.10 -0.54
C ASN A 53 20.75 22.68 -1.11
N LYS A 54 21.42 21.67 -0.53
CA LYS A 54 21.31 20.26 -1.00
C LYS A 54 19.87 19.74 -1.04
N ASN A 55 19.05 20.12 -0.04
CA ASN A 55 17.65 19.69 0.02
C ASN A 55 16.85 20.23 -1.16
N GLU A 56 16.91 21.54 -1.42
CA GLU A 56 16.14 22.16 -2.49
C GLU A 56 16.60 21.70 -3.88
N THR A 57 17.91 21.45 -4.03
CA THR A 57 18.49 20.91 -5.28
C THR A 57 17.82 19.60 -5.70
N LEU A 58 17.45 18.75 -4.74
CA LEU A 58 16.80 17.46 -5.00
C LEU A 58 15.27 17.53 -4.90
N ARG A 59 14.73 18.32 -3.97
CA ARG A 59 13.30 18.42 -3.69
C ARG A 59 12.50 18.94 -4.88
N ILE A 60 12.98 20.01 -5.52
CA ILE A 60 12.23 20.68 -6.59
C ILE A 60 12.02 19.74 -7.79
N PRO A 61 13.07 19.11 -8.38
CA PRO A 61 12.89 18.18 -9.49
C PRO A 61 12.01 16.98 -9.14
N LEU A 62 12.13 16.44 -7.92
CA LEU A 62 11.31 15.32 -7.47
C LEU A 62 9.82 15.68 -7.38
N LEU A 63 9.48 16.86 -6.86
CA LEU A 63 8.09 17.29 -6.74
C LEU A 63 7.48 17.62 -8.10
N ASP A 64 8.24 18.20 -9.02
CA ASP A 64 7.75 18.51 -10.37
C ASP A 64 7.50 17.21 -11.16
N ALA A 65 8.43 16.25 -11.13
CA ALA A 65 8.22 14.93 -11.73
C ALA A 65 7.07 14.15 -11.06
N HIS A 66 6.89 14.27 -9.74
CA HIS A 66 5.75 13.66 -9.04
C HIS A 66 4.40 14.21 -9.54
N LYS A 67 4.29 15.53 -9.75
CA LYS A 67 3.07 16.14 -10.33
C LYS A 67 2.80 15.63 -11.75
N LEU A 68 3.83 15.41 -12.55
CA LEU A 68 3.68 14.87 -13.91
C LEU A 68 3.28 13.39 -13.87
N ALA A 69 3.92 12.58 -13.02
CA ALA A 69 3.63 11.16 -12.88
C ALA A 69 2.20 10.91 -12.37
N THR A 70 1.72 11.71 -11.41
CA THR A 70 0.32 11.64 -10.93
C THR A 70 -0.70 11.96 -12.02
N ARG A 71 -0.33 12.77 -13.02
CA ARG A 71 -1.13 13.03 -14.23
C ARG A 71 -0.99 11.97 -15.32
N GLY A 72 -0.21 10.92 -15.08
CA GLY A 72 -0.06 9.79 -16.01
C GLY A 72 1.17 9.87 -16.92
N ASN A 73 2.10 10.82 -16.73
CA ASN A 73 3.34 10.86 -17.49
C ASN A 73 4.26 9.69 -17.09
N ARG A 74 4.45 8.73 -18.00
CA ARG A 74 5.27 7.52 -17.79
C ARG A 74 6.76 7.81 -17.65
N ASP A 75 7.29 8.79 -18.37
CA ASP A 75 8.71 9.13 -18.33
C ASP A 75 9.06 9.73 -16.97
N ALA A 76 8.20 10.62 -16.44
CA ALA A 76 8.35 11.15 -15.08
C ALA A 76 8.27 10.05 -14.02
N HIS A 77 7.38 9.07 -14.19
CA HIS A 77 7.30 7.93 -13.29
C HIS A 77 8.55 7.05 -13.32
N ASN A 78 9.03 6.72 -14.51
CA ASN A 78 10.26 5.94 -14.68
C ASN A 78 11.47 6.68 -14.10
N ALA A 79 11.56 8.00 -14.29
CA ALA A 79 12.62 8.82 -13.72
C ALA A 79 12.61 8.85 -12.19
N LEU A 80 11.42 8.85 -11.57
CA LEU A 80 11.27 8.74 -10.11
C LEU A 80 11.72 7.38 -9.58
N LEU A 81 11.43 6.29 -10.29
CA LEU A 81 11.94 4.97 -9.92
C LEU A 81 13.46 4.89 -10.10
N GLU A 82 13.98 5.47 -11.18
CA GLU A 82 15.39 5.41 -11.53
C GLU A 82 16.26 6.21 -10.55
N ILE A 83 15.82 7.39 -10.10
CA ILE A 83 16.58 8.15 -9.10
C ILE A 83 16.66 7.43 -7.76
N VAL A 84 15.60 6.72 -7.36
CA VAL A 84 15.61 5.90 -6.15
C VAL A 84 16.60 4.76 -6.30
N ARG A 85 16.60 4.08 -7.45
CA ARG A 85 17.52 2.98 -7.78
C ARG A 85 18.97 3.45 -7.71
N LEU A 86 19.34 4.47 -8.49
CA LEU A 86 20.68 5.06 -8.53
C LEU A 86 21.11 5.58 -7.15
N GLY A 87 20.17 6.18 -6.41
CA GLY A 87 20.41 6.71 -5.08
C GLY A 87 20.82 5.60 -4.11
N ALA A 88 20.03 4.53 -4.09
CA ALA A 88 20.28 3.35 -3.27
C ALA A 88 21.63 2.71 -3.61
N GLU A 89 21.91 2.46 -4.89
CA GLU A 89 23.17 1.84 -5.34
C GLU A 89 24.39 2.63 -4.89
N ARG A 90 24.34 3.96 -5.03
CA ARG A 90 25.48 4.79 -4.65
C ARG A 90 25.70 4.82 -3.14
N ILE A 91 24.63 4.81 -2.35
CA ILE A 91 24.72 4.67 -0.89
C ILE A 91 25.29 3.29 -0.52
N ALA A 92 24.87 2.23 -1.20
CA ALA A 92 25.39 0.89 -0.97
C ALA A 92 26.86 0.72 -1.35
N ALA A 93 27.32 1.39 -2.41
CA ALA A 93 28.71 1.38 -2.83
C ALA A 93 29.65 2.06 -1.81
N TRP A 94 29.17 3.08 -1.10
CA TRP A 94 30.01 3.85 -0.18
C TRP A 94 29.92 3.42 1.29
N TYR A 95 28.86 2.71 1.67
CA TYR A 95 28.58 2.42 3.08
C TYR A 95 28.25 0.94 3.30
N GLY A 96 29.10 0.25 4.08
CA GLY A 96 28.89 -1.16 4.48
C GLY A 96 27.64 -1.41 5.33
N GLN A 97 26.92 -0.36 5.78
CA GLN A 97 25.65 -0.45 6.50
C GLN A 97 24.46 0.14 5.71
N ALA A 98 24.52 0.15 4.38
CA ALA A 98 23.48 0.74 3.55
C ALA A 98 22.08 0.16 3.81
N THR A 99 21.96 -1.11 4.16
CA THR A 99 20.68 -1.75 4.53
C THR A 99 19.97 -1.01 5.68
N ALA A 100 20.71 -0.64 6.72
CA ALA A 100 20.15 0.08 7.87
C ALA A 100 19.82 1.53 7.52
N LYS A 101 20.66 2.18 6.69
CA LYS A 101 20.44 3.57 6.25
C LYS A 101 19.25 3.71 5.29
N LEU A 102 18.96 2.66 4.52
CA LEU A 102 17.87 2.63 3.54
C LEU A 102 16.57 2.04 4.11
N ALA A 103 16.53 1.58 5.37
CA ALA A 103 15.39 0.88 5.94
C ALA A 103 14.07 1.67 5.79
N ALA A 104 14.06 2.95 6.19
CA ALA A 104 12.87 3.80 6.05
C ALA A 104 12.44 4.03 4.59
N LEU A 105 13.40 4.13 3.67
CA LEU A 105 13.11 4.24 2.23
C LEU A 105 12.52 2.93 1.67
N ARG A 106 13.04 1.78 2.11
CA ARG A 106 12.53 0.46 1.72
C ARG A 106 11.10 0.26 2.18
N GLU A 107 10.79 0.58 3.44
CA GLU A 107 9.42 0.52 3.98
C GLU A 107 8.46 1.40 3.18
N ALA A 108 8.89 2.62 2.83
CA ALA A 108 8.05 3.55 2.06
C ALA A 108 7.81 3.07 0.60
N LEU A 109 8.83 2.46 -0.02
CA LEU A 109 8.70 1.83 -1.33
C LEU A 109 7.71 0.67 -1.30
N VAL A 110 7.76 -0.16 -0.24
CA VAL A 110 6.82 -1.27 -0.06
C VAL A 110 5.39 -0.75 0.01
N SER A 111 5.13 0.38 0.68
CA SER A 111 3.79 1.00 0.67
C SER A 111 3.37 1.44 -0.72
N ASP A 112 4.31 2.01 -1.49
CA ASP A 112 4.07 2.46 -2.86
C ASP A 112 3.94 1.29 -3.86
N GLY A 113 4.15 0.05 -3.41
CA GLY A 113 4.02 -1.17 -4.23
C GLY A 113 5.30 -1.64 -4.90
N TYR A 114 6.45 -1.16 -4.42
CA TYR A 114 7.77 -1.52 -4.95
C TYR A 114 8.62 -2.20 -3.89
N GLU A 115 9.27 -3.29 -4.27
CA GLU A 115 10.30 -3.93 -3.46
C GLU A 115 11.69 -3.55 -3.99
N MET A 116 12.57 -3.14 -3.08
CA MET A 116 13.98 -2.94 -3.37
C MET A 116 14.74 -4.26 -3.22
N ARG A 117 15.18 -4.84 -4.35
CA ARG A 117 15.97 -6.07 -4.39
C ARG A 117 17.42 -5.79 -4.76
N TRP A 118 18.33 -6.38 -4.00
CA TRP A 118 19.75 -6.34 -4.28
C TRP A 118 20.15 -7.61 -5.03
N SER A 119 20.80 -7.46 -6.19
CA SER A 119 21.50 -8.61 -6.78
C SER A 119 22.75 -8.87 -5.95
N GLN A 120 23.02 -10.14 -5.63
CA GLN A 120 24.29 -10.49 -5.00
C GLN A 120 25.43 -9.99 -5.90
N PRO A 121 26.44 -9.29 -5.35
CA PRO A 121 27.67 -9.06 -6.08
C PRO A 121 28.21 -10.43 -6.50
N GLY A 122 28.60 -10.59 -7.77
CA GLY A 122 29.29 -11.82 -8.18
C GLY A 122 30.52 -12.08 -7.30
N LEU A 123 31.10 -13.28 -7.39
CA LEU A 123 32.31 -13.70 -6.64
C LEU A 123 33.57 -12.81 -6.85
N LEU A 124 33.44 -11.69 -7.56
CA LEU A 124 34.50 -10.72 -7.81
C LEU A 124 34.52 -9.65 -6.70
N PRO A 125 35.70 -9.31 -6.16
CA PRO A 125 35.87 -8.38 -5.04
C PRO A 125 35.46 -6.92 -5.35
N ASP A 126 35.24 -6.56 -6.62
CA ASP A 126 34.87 -5.21 -7.07
C ASP A 126 33.43 -5.12 -7.62
N ALA A 127 32.58 -6.13 -7.38
CA ALA A 127 31.21 -6.10 -7.87
C ALA A 127 30.39 -5.04 -7.13
N THR A 128 29.99 -3.97 -7.84
CA THR A 128 29.12 -2.93 -7.31
C THR A 128 27.74 -3.51 -6.99
N PRO A 129 27.15 -3.16 -5.82
CA PRO A 129 25.82 -3.65 -5.47
C PRO A 129 24.80 -3.05 -6.44
N HIS A 130 24.16 -3.91 -7.23
CA HIS A 130 23.11 -3.49 -8.15
C HIS A 130 21.73 -3.68 -7.50
N CYS A 131 20.92 -2.63 -7.59
CA CYS A 131 19.58 -2.52 -7.03
C CYS A 131 18.56 -2.60 -8.15
N ARG A 132 17.49 -3.35 -7.93
CA ARG A 132 16.30 -3.36 -8.78
C ARG A 132 15.08 -3.01 -7.94
N LEU A 133 14.27 -2.07 -8.42
CA LEU A 133 12.92 -1.87 -7.91
C LEU A 133 11.99 -2.77 -8.71
N VAL A 134 11.29 -3.67 -8.05
CA VAL A 134 10.30 -4.56 -8.68
C VAL A 134 8.92 -4.25 -8.12
N PRO A 135 7.87 -4.20 -8.95
CA PRO A 135 6.51 -4.19 -8.44
C PRO A 135 6.27 -5.43 -7.57
N ILE A 136 5.68 -5.23 -6.38
CA ILE A 136 5.34 -6.32 -5.45
C ILE A 136 4.18 -7.16 -6.01
N ASP A 137 3.28 -6.53 -6.76
CA ASP A 137 2.16 -7.20 -7.40
C ASP A 137 2.51 -7.52 -8.87
N PRO A 138 2.54 -8.79 -9.29
CA PRO A 138 2.71 -9.16 -10.70
C PRO A 138 1.48 -8.66 -11.48
N ASP A 139 1.71 -7.83 -12.50
CA ASP A 139 0.72 -7.23 -13.41
C ASP A 139 -0.62 -6.81 -12.78
N THR A 140 -0.79 -5.50 -12.57
CA THR A 140 -2.05 -4.77 -12.34
C THR A 140 -3.27 -5.65 -12.04
N ILE A 141 -3.34 -6.22 -10.84
CA ILE A 141 -4.62 -6.20 -10.15
C ILE A 141 -4.76 -4.74 -9.74
N PRO A 142 -5.62 -3.94 -10.38
CA PRO A 142 -5.77 -2.56 -9.99
C PRO A 142 -6.46 -2.55 -8.63
N VAL A 143 -5.69 -2.67 -7.55
CA VAL A 143 -6.18 -2.56 -6.18
C VAL A 143 -7.00 -1.26 -6.05
N GLY A 144 -6.62 -0.20 -6.76
CA GLY A 144 -7.42 1.02 -6.90
C GLY A 144 -8.82 0.80 -7.50
N THR A 145 -8.97 0.05 -8.59
CA THR A 145 -10.28 -0.27 -9.15
C THR A 145 -11.08 -1.18 -8.21
N GLU A 146 -10.40 -2.12 -7.55
CA GLU A 146 -11.05 -3.01 -6.60
C GLU A 146 -11.55 -2.27 -5.35
N ILE A 147 -10.76 -1.28 -4.88
CA ILE A 147 -11.13 -0.34 -3.82
C ILE A 147 -12.36 0.46 -4.24
N THR A 148 -12.31 1.16 -5.39
CA THR A 148 -13.44 2.00 -5.85
C THR A 148 -14.70 1.17 -6.09
N ALA A 149 -14.58 -0.04 -6.63
CA ALA A 149 -15.70 -0.94 -6.81
C ALA A 149 -16.31 -1.39 -5.48
N LEU A 150 -15.49 -1.71 -4.48
CA LEU A 150 -15.99 -2.07 -3.15
C LEU A 150 -16.66 -0.88 -2.45
N GLU A 151 -16.08 0.32 -2.53
CA GLU A 151 -16.68 1.54 -2.00
C GLU A 151 -18.06 1.81 -2.61
N ALA A 152 -18.18 1.70 -3.93
CA ALA A 152 -19.44 1.90 -4.65
C ALA A 152 -20.47 0.82 -4.30
N GLU A 153 -20.05 -0.44 -4.14
CA GLU A 153 -20.95 -1.52 -3.78
C GLU A 153 -21.49 -1.35 -2.35
N LEU A 154 -20.62 -1.01 -1.38
CA LEU A 154 -21.04 -0.72 0.00
C LEU A 154 -22.00 0.47 0.06
N ASP A 155 -21.73 1.52 -0.72
CA ASP A 155 -22.62 2.70 -0.83
C ASP A 155 -23.99 2.31 -1.40
N SER A 156 -24.02 1.52 -2.49
CA SER A 156 -25.27 1.11 -3.14
C SER A 156 -26.20 0.28 -2.25
N ARG A 157 -25.63 -0.40 -1.25
CA ARG A 157 -26.34 -1.23 -0.27
C ARG A 157 -26.71 -0.47 1.00
N GLY A 158 -26.30 0.78 1.14
CA GLY A 158 -26.54 1.58 2.35
C GLY A 158 -25.65 1.20 3.54
N TYR A 159 -24.55 0.46 3.32
CA TYR A 159 -23.63 0.04 4.37
C TYR A 159 -22.62 1.16 4.71
N ALA A 160 -23.14 2.32 5.12
CA ALA A 160 -22.38 3.56 5.27
C ALA A 160 -21.18 3.43 6.23
N GLU A 161 -21.38 2.80 7.40
CA GLU A 161 -20.31 2.64 8.39
C GLU A 161 -19.16 1.76 7.85
N ALA A 162 -19.48 0.62 7.20
CA ALA A 162 -18.48 -0.24 6.59
C ALA A 162 -17.70 0.51 5.50
N ARG A 163 -18.40 1.31 4.67
CA ARG A 163 -17.78 2.15 3.64
C ARG A 163 -16.84 3.20 4.25
N GLU A 164 -17.27 3.92 5.28
CA GLU A 164 -16.47 4.96 5.92
C GLU A 164 -15.17 4.38 6.51
N HIS A 165 -15.28 3.24 7.21
CA HIS A 165 -14.11 2.53 7.71
C HIS A 165 -13.19 2.07 6.57
N TYR A 166 -13.73 1.58 5.46
CA TYR A 166 -12.92 1.17 4.32
C TYR A 166 -12.13 2.34 3.70
N VAL A 167 -12.81 3.48 3.46
CA VAL A 167 -12.17 4.70 2.93
C VAL A 167 -11.05 5.18 3.86
N LEU A 168 -11.29 5.17 5.17
CA LEU A 168 -10.27 5.53 6.15
C LEU A 168 -9.11 4.53 6.18
N ALA A 169 -9.38 3.23 6.02
CA ALA A 169 -8.35 2.21 5.93
C ALA A 169 -7.44 2.44 4.71
N VAL A 170 -8.01 2.70 3.54
CA VAL A 170 -7.26 3.00 2.31
C VAL A 170 -6.44 4.27 2.50
N LYS A 171 -7.05 5.34 3.01
CA LYS A 171 -6.35 6.61 3.29
C LYS A 171 -5.14 6.39 4.21
N HIS A 172 -5.35 5.73 5.35
CA HIS A 172 -4.27 5.46 6.30
C HIS A 172 -3.19 4.55 5.73
N PHE A 173 -3.56 3.56 4.92
CA PHE A 173 -2.60 2.71 4.24
C PHE A 173 -1.72 3.52 3.26
N THR A 174 -2.32 4.38 2.45
CA THR A 174 -1.61 5.28 1.52
C THR A 174 -0.73 6.30 2.25
N GLU A 175 -1.17 6.80 3.41
CA GLU A 175 -0.38 7.67 4.29
C GLU A 175 0.68 6.90 5.12
N GLN A 176 0.73 5.57 4.97
CA GLN A 176 1.63 4.66 5.71
C GLN A 176 1.43 4.71 7.23
N HIS A 177 0.19 4.95 7.67
CA HIS A 177 -0.27 4.83 9.05
C HIS A 177 -0.82 3.41 9.28
N TYR A 178 0.04 2.40 9.19
CA TYR A 178 -0.34 0.98 9.15
C TYR A 178 -1.19 0.50 10.34
N PRO A 179 -0.89 0.85 11.60
CA PRO A 179 -1.74 0.43 12.72
C PRO A 179 -3.16 1.01 12.61
N SER A 180 -3.28 2.26 12.14
CA SER A 180 -4.57 2.90 11.90
C SER A 180 -5.31 2.25 10.74
N ALA A 181 -4.61 1.92 9.64
CA ALA A 181 -5.21 1.19 8.52
C ALA A 181 -5.78 -0.16 8.96
N ASN A 182 -5.01 -0.92 9.75
CA ASN A 182 -5.44 -2.22 10.28
C ASN A 182 -6.65 -2.11 11.23
N GLY A 183 -6.68 -1.09 12.09
CA GLY A 183 -7.83 -0.82 12.96
C GLY A 183 -9.09 -0.51 12.15
N GLN A 184 -8.97 0.28 11.08
CA GLN A 184 -10.09 0.60 10.21
C GLN A 184 -10.56 -0.62 9.39
N LEU A 185 -9.64 -1.47 8.90
CA LEU A 185 -10.01 -2.73 8.22
C LEU A 185 -10.82 -3.66 9.11
N ARG A 186 -10.45 -3.76 10.40
CA ARG A 186 -11.23 -4.53 11.37
C ARG A 186 -12.65 -4.01 11.51
N ASN A 187 -12.80 -2.70 11.72
CA ASN A 187 -14.12 -2.09 11.87
C ASN A 187 -14.96 -2.23 10.60
N MET A 188 -14.35 -2.08 9.42
CA MET A 188 -15.00 -2.30 8.13
C MET A 188 -15.59 -3.71 8.02
N VAL A 189 -14.78 -4.74 8.32
CA VAL A 189 -15.22 -6.14 8.25
C VAL A 189 -16.30 -6.43 9.30
N GLU A 190 -16.18 -5.85 10.50
CA GLU A 190 -17.19 -5.97 11.55
C GLU A 190 -18.54 -5.40 11.11
N SER A 191 -18.58 -4.14 10.67
CA SER A 191 -19.80 -3.51 10.18
C SER A 191 -20.37 -4.24 8.96
N LEU A 192 -19.54 -4.74 8.05
CA LEU A 192 -20.01 -5.53 6.91
C LEU A 192 -20.67 -6.84 7.36
N ILE A 193 -20.02 -7.60 8.25
CA ILE A 193 -20.57 -8.86 8.78
C ILE A 193 -21.88 -8.63 9.52
N VAL A 194 -21.98 -7.56 10.31
CA VAL A 194 -23.21 -7.21 11.02
C VAL A 194 -24.34 -6.91 10.03
N ASN A 195 -24.11 -6.04 9.04
CA ASN A 195 -25.11 -5.71 8.03
C ASN A 195 -25.56 -6.95 7.24
N LEU A 196 -24.61 -7.78 6.78
CA LEU A 196 -24.94 -9.02 6.07
C LEU A 196 -25.72 -10.00 6.94
N ALA A 197 -25.41 -10.12 8.23
CA ALA A 197 -26.15 -10.98 9.14
C ALA A 197 -27.58 -10.47 9.34
N VAL A 198 -27.77 -9.17 9.54
CA VAL A 198 -29.11 -8.55 9.64
C VAL A 198 -29.92 -8.79 8.36
N ASP A 199 -29.29 -8.63 7.20
CA ASP A 199 -29.98 -8.72 5.92
C ASP A 199 -30.25 -10.15 5.47
N HIS A 200 -29.37 -11.11 5.74
CA HIS A 200 -29.48 -12.45 5.16
C HIS A 200 -29.89 -13.54 6.15
N THR A 201 -30.02 -13.20 7.43
CA THR A 201 -30.31 -14.17 8.47
C THR A 201 -31.42 -13.67 9.39
N GLY A 202 -31.64 -14.37 10.51
CA GLY A 202 -32.52 -13.91 11.60
C GLY A 202 -31.80 -13.08 12.66
N TYR A 203 -30.56 -12.66 12.41
CA TYR A 203 -29.78 -11.89 13.36
C TYR A 203 -30.38 -10.49 13.55
N SER A 204 -30.49 -10.07 14.82
CA SER A 204 -30.89 -8.72 15.19
C SER A 204 -29.73 -8.04 15.90
N ASP A 205 -29.27 -6.92 15.36
CA ASP A 205 -28.32 -6.06 16.04
C ASP A 205 -28.98 -5.43 17.28
N THR A 206 -28.30 -5.56 18.42
CA THR A 206 -28.75 -5.02 19.71
C THR A 206 -27.97 -3.79 20.17
N GLY A 207 -26.98 -3.34 19.40
CA GLY A 207 -26.09 -2.22 19.72
C GLY A 207 -25.15 -2.47 20.91
N LYS A 208 -25.03 -3.72 21.37
CA LYS A 208 -24.18 -4.11 22.51
C LYS A 208 -22.76 -4.46 22.06
N ALA A 209 -21.80 -4.46 22.98
CA ALA A 209 -20.44 -4.91 22.67
C ALA A 209 -20.42 -6.33 22.06
N ASN A 210 -19.43 -6.60 21.19
CA ASN A 210 -19.19 -7.89 20.53
C ASN A 210 -20.29 -8.34 19.54
N GLN A 211 -20.97 -7.41 18.85
CA GLN A 211 -21.93 -7.77 17.80
C GLN A 211 -21.26 -8.52 16.65
N GLY A 212 -20.06 -8.11 16.20
CA GLY A 212 -19.36 -8.78 15.10
C GLY A 212 -19.14 -10.28 15.36
N GLY A 213 -18.69 -10.63 16.57
CA GLY A 213 -18.48 -12.02 16.97
C GLY A 213 -19.75 -12.86 17.09
N GLN A 214 -20.93 -12.25 17.23
CA GLN A 214 -22.22 -12.95 17.22
C GLN A 214 -22.81 -13.01 15.81
N ALA A 215 -22.70 -11.94 15.04
CA ALA A 215 -23.13 -11.85 13.65
C ALA A 215 -22.42 -12.89 12.77
N ILE A 216 -21.10 -13.06 12.93
CA ILE A 216 -20.32 -14.03 12.15
C ILE A 216 -20.81 -15.47 12.32
N LYS A 217 -21.31 -15.84 13.52
CA LYS A 217 -21.87 -17.18 13.78
C LYS A 217 -23.17 -17.43 13.03
N ASN A 218 -23.86 -16.38 12.62
CA ASN A 218 -25.10 -16.49 11.83
C ASN A 218 -24.81 -16.57 10.32
N LEU A 219 -23.65 -16.07 9.87
CA LEU A 219 -23.20 -16.17 8.47
C LEU A 219 -22.46 -17.47 8.15
N TYR A 220 -22.35 -18.38 9.12
CA TYR A 220 -21.53 -19.59 9.05
C TYR A 220 -22.29 -20.81 9.60
N THR A 221 -22.15 -21.96 8.93
CA THR A 221 -22.71 -23.24 9.38
C THR A 221 -21.62 -24.25 9.75
N GLN A 222 -21.48 -24.52 11.05
CA GLN A 222 -20.54 -25.53 11.55
C GLN A 222 -20.87 -26.93 11.02
N GLY A 223 -19.86 -27.66 10.58
CA GLY A 223 -19.98 -28.97 9.94
C GLY A 223 -20.54 -28.94 8.52
N GLY A 224 -20.95 -27.78 8.02
CA GLY A 224 -21.54 -27.61 6.70
C GLY A 224 -20.60 -28.03 5.57
N ARG A 225 -21.12 -28.79 4.60
CA ARG A 225 -20.38 -29.27 3.42
C ARG A 225 -20.76 -28.46 2.17
N PRO A 226 -19.87 -28.39 1.16
CA PRO A 226 -20.21 -27.84 -0.15
C PRO A 226 -21.47 -28.49 -0.76
N PRO A 227 -22.17 -27.78 -1.66
CA PRO A 227 -21.86 -26.43 -2.14
C PRO A 227 -22.48 -25.32 -1.28
N ALA A 228 -21.81 -24.17 -1.22
CA ALA A 228 -22.36 -22.93 -0.69
C ALA A 228 -23.52 -22.45 -1.57
N VAL A 229 -24.63 -22.07 -0.93
CA VAL A 229 -25.82 -21.54 -1.61
C VAL A 229 -25.84 -20.03 -1.45
N ILE A 230 -25.93 -19.30 -2.58
CA ILE A 230 -26.00 -17.84 -2.60
C ILE A 230 -27.12 -17.34 -1.67
N GLY A 231 -26.80 -16.35 -0.85
CA GLY A 231 -27.71 -15.73 0.12
C GLY A 231 -27.90 -16.53 1.40
N GLN A 232 -27.33 -17.73 1.52
CA GLN A 232 -27.38 -18.54 2.74
C GLN A 232 -26.06 -18.53 3.50
N PRO A 233 -26.08 -18.81 4.82
CA PRO A 233 -24.87 -18.96 5.63
C PRO A 233 -23.85 -19.91 4.97
N LEU A 234 -22.57 -19.52 4.99
CA LEU A 234 -21.50 -20.26 4.35
C LEU A 234 -21.25 -21.59 5.08
N PRO A 235 -21.20 -22.73 4.37
CA PRO A 235 -20.80 -24.00 4.97
C PRO A 235 -19.35 -23.94 5.47
N GLU A 236 -19.04 -24.65 6.55
CA GLU A 236 -17.70 -24.67 7.14
C GLU A 236 -16.60 -25.02 6.13
N PHE A 237 -16.84 -26.05 5.32
CA PHE A 237 -15.91 -26.53 4.32
C PHE A 237 -16.11 -25.86 2.94
N ASP A 238 -16.84 -24.75 2.87
CA ASP A 238 -17.07 -23.97 1.65
C ASP A 238 -17.20 -22.46 1.96
N GLY A 239 -16.08 -21.82 2.31
CA GLY A 239 -16.00 -20.39 2.62
C GLY A 239 -16.18 -20.02 4.09
N GLY A 240 -16.86 -20.86 4.89
CA GLY A 240 -17.11 -20.61 6.31
C GLY A 240 -15.85 -20.48 7.17
N ARG A 241 -14.92 -21.44 7.08
CA ARG A 241 -13.62 -21.36 7.78
C ARG A 241 -12.76 -20.19 7.33
N MET A 242 -12.82 -19.84 6.05
CA MET A 242 -12.07 -18.71 5.51
C MET A 242 -12.55 -17.40 6.16
N LEU A 243 -13.87 -17.18 6.21
CA LEU A 243 -14.46 -16.04 6.90
C LEU A 243 -14.01 -15.97 8.37
N HIS A 244 -14.08 -17.09 9.10
CA HIS A 244 -13.69 -17.13 10.51
C HIS A 244 -12.19 -16.88 10.73
N GLY A 245 -11.32 -17.51 9.92
CA GLY A 245 -9.87 -17.36 10.04
C GLY A 245 -9.38 -15.95 9.72
N ILE A 246 -9.94 -15.31 8.69
CA ILE A 246 -9.64 -13.91 8.39
C ILE A 246 -10.13 -13.02 9.53
N TRP A 247 -11.35 -13.23 10.03
CA TRP A 247 -11.89 -12.50 11.19
C TRP A 247 -10.97 -12.58 12.41
N GLU A 248 -10.50 -13.77 12.79
CA GLU A 248 -9.57 -13.96 13.91
C GLU A 248 -8.24 -13.25 13.69
N THR A 249 -7.72 -13.26 12.45
CA THR A 249 -6.46 -12.59 12.10
C THR A 249 -6.55 -11.06 12.26
N LEU A 250 -7.74 -10.47 12.12
CA LEU A 250 -7.96 -9.03 12.37
C LEU A 250 -7.94 -8.67 13.86
N HIS A 251 -8.08 -9.67 14.73
CA HIS A 251 -8.07 -9.51 16.18
C HIS A 251 -6.70 -9.80 16.79
N SER A 252 -5.81 -10.52 16.09
CA SER A 252 -4.41 -10.66 16.47
C SER A 252 -3.65 -9.34 16.22
N ASN A 253 -2.78 -8.95 17.15
CA ASN A 253 -2.06 -7.66 17.16
C ASN A 253 -3.03 -6.46 17.09
N GLY A 254 -3.53 -6.01 18.25
CA GLY A 254 -4.36 -4.80 18.36
C GLY A 254 -3.62 -3.52 17.91
N SER A 255 -4.28 -2.36 18.01
CA SER A 255 -3.81 -1.02 17.60
C SER A 255 -2.62 -0.48 18.41
N HIS A 256 -1.67 -1.32 18.80
CA HIS A 256 -0.48 -0.93 19.55
C HIS A 256 0.60 -0.44 18.58
N PRO A 257 1.07 0.82 18.73
CA PRO A 257 2.18 1.35 17.93
C PRO A 257 3.41 0.45 18.03
N GLY A 258 3.93 0.00 16.89
CA GLY A 258 5.18 -0.77 16.80
C GLY A 258 5.06 -2.26 16.48
N LEU A 259 3.86 -2.81 16.28
CA LEU A 259 3.66 -4.22 15.92
C LEU A 259 3.27 -4.48 14.45
N SER A 260 2.61 -3.52 13.79
CA SER A 260 2.21 -3.68 12.38
C SER A 260 3.13 -2.94 11.43
N ASP A 261 3.80 -3.71 10.57
CA ASP A 261 4.65 -3.23 9.48
C ASP A 261 3.86 -3.08 8.16
N ALA A 262 4.54 -2.59 7.12
CA ALA A 262 3.95 -2.35 5.81
C ALA A 262 3.40 -3.63 5.16
N ASP A 263 4.10 -4.75 5.36
CA ASP A 263 3.77 -6.04 4.77
C ASP A 263 2.51 -6.64 5.40
N GLU A 264 2.40 -6.61 6.74
CA GLU A 264 1.20 -7.05 7.44
C GLU A 264 -0.02 -6.20 7.01
N ALA A 265 0.14 -4.88 6.92
CA ALA A 265 -0.95 -3.99 6.52
C ALA A 265 -1.39 -4.23 5.07
N ARG A 266 -0.43 -4.51 4.18
CA ARG A 266 -0.69 -4.85 2.77
C ARG A 266 -1.45 -6.16 2.66
N LEU A 267 -0.99 -7.20 3.36
CA LEU A 267 -1.65 -8.50 3.38
C LEU A 267 -3.08 -8.37 3.90
N ARG A 268 -3.28 -7.65 5.02
CA ARG A 268 -4.62 -7.42 5.58
C ARG A 268 -5.52 -6.65 4.62
N MET A 269 -5.00 -5.60 3.97
CA MET A 269 -5.75 -4.83 2.96
C MET A 269 -6.25 -5.73 1.82
N GLN A 270 -5.37 -6.58 1.29
CA GLN A 270 -5.71 -7.53 0.22
C GLN A 270 -6.74 -8.56 0.68
N LEU A 271 -6.51 -9.22 1.82
CA LEU A 271 -7.41 -10.25 2.37
C LEU A 271 -8.79 -9.69 2.70
N CYS A 272 -8.86 -8.52 3.35
CA CYS A 272 -10.13 -7.91 3.73
C CYS A 272 -10.92 -7.41 2.52
N THR A 273 -10.24 -6.79 1.54
CA THR A 273 -10.89 -6.34 0.30
C THR A 273 -11.45 -7.52 -0.49
N ALA A 274 -10.65 -8.59 -0.64
CA ALA A 274 -11.08 -9.80 -1.33
C ALA A 274 -12.23 -10.50 -0.59
N LEU A 275 -12.14 -10.61 0.75
CA LEU A 275 -13.20 -11.19 1.57
C LEU A 275 -14.50 -10.39 1.44
N ALA A 276 -14.44 -9.06 1.58
CA ALA A 276 -15.61 -8.21 1.49
C ALA A 276 -16.34 -8.40 0.16
N ARG A 277 -15.61 -8.37 -0.96
CA ARG A 277 -16.18 -8.62 -2.29
C ARG A 277 -16.75 -10.02 -2.45
N PHE A 278 -16.05 -11.04 -1.95
CA PHE A 278 -16.56 -12.41 -1.94
C PHE A 278 -17.89 -12.49 -1.20
N LEU A 279 -17.97 -11.91 0.00
CA LEU A 279 -19.17 -11.90 0.81
C LEU A 279 -20.31 -11.14 0.14
N LEU A 280 -20.05 -9.95 -0.39
CA LEU A 280 -21.07 -9.14 -1.08
C LEU A 280 -21.61 -9.88 -2.32
N LYS A 281 -20.77 -10.60 -3.06
CA LYS A 281 -21.22 -11.43 -4.18
C LYS A 281 -22.05 -12.64 -3.71
N HIS A 282 -21.65 -13.28 -2.62
CA HIS A 282 -22.33 -14.44 -2.07
C HIS A 282 -23.67 -14.07 -1.41
N PHE A 283 -23.75 -12.90 -0.77
CA PHE A 283 -24.93 -12.36 -0.10
C PHE A 283 -25.42 -11.13 -0.89
N PRO A 284 -26.23 -11.31 -1.94
CA PRO A 284 -26.65 -10.22 -2.83
C PRO A 284 -27.66 -9.29 -2.14
N THR A 285 -27.80 -8.04 -2.60
CA THR A 285 -28.80 -7.11 -2.07
C THR A 285 -30.21 -7.73 -2.03
N LYS A 286 -30.94 -7.57 -0.92
CA LYS A 286 -32.36 -7.94 -0.85
C LYS A 286 -33.15 -7.14 -1.90
N LEU A 287 -33.87 -7.85 -2.76
CA LEU A 287 -34.84 -7.27 -3.71
C LEU A 287 -36.07 -6.71 -2.97
#